data_AF-A0A9X8MT93-F1
#
_entry.id   AF-A0A9X8MT93-F1
#
_cell.length_a   1.000
_cell.length_b   1.000
_cell.length_c   1.000
_cell.angle_alpha   90.00
_cell.angle_beta   90.00
_cell.angle_gamma   90.00
#
_symmetry.space_group_name_H-M   'P 1'
#
loop_
_entity.id
_entity.type
_entity.pdbx_description
1 polymer ?
#
loop_
_entity_poly.entity_id
_entity_poly.type
_entity_poly.pdbx_seq_one_letter_code
_entity_poly.pdbx_strand_id
1 'polypeptide(L)' 'MFTGTPKELRKLQDQARKLALQTADLLNQLDALGLGSGSGQLHTPGGIIRNRLGQGWIVTDR' A
#
# COMPACT_ATOMS: atom_id res chain seq x y z
N MET A 1 -9.00 5.65 18.12
CA MET A 1 -10.05 4.61 18.22
C MET A 1 -11.07 4.89 17.13
N PHE A 2 -11.38 3.91 16.28
CA PHE A 2 -12.42 4.07 15.25
C PHE A 2 -13.80 4.02 15.92
N THR A 3 -14.65 5.02 15.70
CA THR A 3 -15.96 5.15 16.36
C THR A 3 -17.14 4.77 15.46
N GLY A 4 -16.88 4.26 14.26
CA GLY A 4 -17.92 3.85 13.31
C GLY A 4 -18.39 2.41 13.50
N THR A 5 -19.40 2.04 12.72
CA THR A 5 -19.96 0.69 12.66
C THR A 5 -18.99 -0.31 12.00
N PRO A 6 -19.15 -1.63 12.23
CA PRO A 6 -18.35 -2.64 11.55
C PRO A 6 -18.38 -2.57 10.01
N LYS A 7 -19.49 -2.07 9.43
CA LYS A 7 -19.61 -1.86 7.98
C LYS A 7 -18.73 -0.70 7.49
N GLU A 8 -18.68 0.39 8.25
CA GLU A 8 -17.85 1.55 7.92
C GLU A 8 -16.37 1.23 8.07
N LEU A 9 -16.01 0.40 9.05
CA LEU A 9 -14.64 -0.12 9.20
C LEU A 9 -14.22 -0.92 7.95
N ARG A 10 -15.07 -1.83 7.45
CA ARG A 10 -14.78 -2.61 6.23
C ARG A 10 -14.62 -1.71 5.01
N LYS A 11 -15.51 -0.72 4.85
CA LYS A 11 -15.42 0.26 3.76
C LYS A 11 -14.10 1.03 3.80
N LEU A 12 -13.65 1.42 4.99
CA LEU A 12 -12.36 2.09 5.18
C LEU A 12 -11.18 1.16 4.88
N GLN A 13 -11.24 -0.11 5.27
CA GLN A 13 -10.22 -1.10 4.93
C GLN A 13 -10.12 -1.31 3.42
N ASP A 14 -11.26 -1.41 2.72
CA ASP A 14 -11.31 -1.55 1.26
C ASP A 14 -10.75 -0.30 0.56
N GLN A 15 -11.12 0.89 1.04
CA GLN A 15 -10.57 2.14 0.52
C GLN A 15 -9.06 2.24 0.76
N ALA A 16 -8.60 1.90 1.96
CA ALA A 16 -7.18 1.88 2.29
C ALA A 16 -6.41 0.88 1.42
N ARG A 17 -6.99 -0.29 1.12
CA ARG A 17 -6.38 -1.29 0.24
C ARG A 17 -6.26 -0.79 -1.20
N LYS A 18 -7.29 -0.11 -1.72
CA LYS A 18 -7.22 0.51 -3.06
C LYS A 18 -6.13 1.56 -3.15
N LEU A 19 -6.04 2.45 -2.16
CA LEU A 19 -4.99 3.46 -2.10
C LEU A 19 -3.60 2.81 -1.99
N ALA A 20 -3.46 1.77 -1.17
CA ALA A 20 -2.19 1.05 -1.04
C ALA A 20 -1.73 0.43 -2.37
N LEU A 21 -2.64 -0.16 -3.14
CA LEU A 21 -2.35 -0.71 -4.46
C LEU A 21 -1.93 0.39 -5.46
N GLN A 22 -2.64 1.53 -5.47
CA GLN A 22 -2.27 2.68 -6.31
C GLN A 22 -0.90 3.24 -5.93
N THR A 23 -0.58 3.33 -4.64
CA THR A 23 0.73 3.78 -4.18
C THR A 23 1.83 2.81 -4.59
N ALA A 24 1.62 1.50 -4.48
CA ALA A 24 2.59 0.51 -4.94
C ALA A 24 2.87 0.64 -6.44
N ASP A 25 1.83 0.86 -7.25
CA ASP A 25 1.96 1.07 -8.69
C ASP A 25 2.74 2.35 -9.02
N LEU A 26 2.42 3.47 -8.36
CA LEU A 26 3.17 4.73 -8.52
C LEU A 26 4.64 4.57 -8.14
N LEU A 27 4.94 3.85 -7.06
CA LEU A 27 6.33 3.59 -6.66
C LEU A 27 7.07 2.73 -7.68
N ASN A 28 6.41 1.73 -8.26
CA ASN A 28 6.98 0.94 -9.36
C ASN A 28 7.25 1.80 -10.61
N GLN A 29 6.37 2.74 -10.94
CA GLN A 29 6.58 3.68 -12.05
C GLN A 29 7.78 4.60 -11.80
N LEU A 30 7.93 5.12 -10.57
CA LEU A 30 9.08 5.95 -10.19
C LEU A 30 10.40 5.17 -10.25
N ASP A 31 10.41 3.93 -9.73
CA ASP A 31 11.58 3.04 -9.78
C ASP A 31 11.93 2.71 -11.25
N ALA A 32 10.94 2.46 -12.12
CA ALA A 32 11.13 2.17 -13.54
C ALA A 32 11.72 3.36 -14.34
N LEU A 33 11.42 4.59 -13.93
CA LEU A 33 12.01 5.81 -14.49
C LEU A 33 13.42 6.10 -13.94
N GLY A 34 13.88 5.34 -12.95
CA GLY A 34 15.18 5.58 -12.29
C GLY A 34 15.22 6.88 -11.48
N LEU A 35 14.06 7.43 -11.11
CA LEU A 35 13.95 8.69 -10.37
C LEU A 35 14.30 8.56 -8.88
N GLY A 36 14.41 7.32 -8.41
CA GLY A 36 14.86 6.98 -7.07
C GLY A 36 14.71 5.48 -6.85
N SER A 37 15.45 4.93 -5.90
CA SER A 37 15.24 3.57 -5.42
C SER A 37 14.55 3.64 -4.06
N GLY A 38 13.25 3.41 -4.04
CA GLY A 38 12.50 3.41 -2.79
C GLY A 38 12.84 2.19 -1.93
N SER A 39 12.96 2.37 -0.60
CA SER A 39 13.18 1.26 0.34
C SER A 39 12.29 1.38 1.57
N GLY A 40 12.02 0.26 2.24
CA GLY A 40 11.23 0.19 3.47
C GLY A 40 9.84 -0.40 3.30
N GLN A 41 8.97 -0.10 4.27
CA GLN A 41 7.60 -0.59 4.35
C GLN A 41 6.67 0.49 4.91
N LEU A 42 5.46 0.57 4.37
CA LEU A 42 4.38 1.43 4.84
C LEU A 42 3.22 0.57 5.34
N HIS A 43 2.92 0.69 6.63
CA HIS A 43 1.78 -0.01 7.24
C HIS A 43 0.52 0.83 7.09
N THR A 44 -0.47 0.31 6.38
CA THR A 44 -1.78 0.93 6.20
C THR A 44 -2.88 0.06 6.79
N PRO A 45 -4.10 0.58 7.04
CA PRO A 45 -5.24 -0.26 7.39
C PRO A 45 -5.61 -1.31 6.33
N GLY A 46 -5.21 -1.08 5.07
CA GLY A 46 -5.50 -1.95 3.92
C GLY A 46 -4.41 -2.97 3.58
N GLY A 47 -3.31 -3.01 4.34
CA GLY A 47 -2.17 -3.91 4.11
C GLY A 47 -0.82 -3.23 4.33
N ILE A 48 0.26 -3.95 4.02
CA ILE A 48 1.63 -3.47 4.09
C ILE A 48 2.14 -3.27 2.67
N ILE A 49 2.53 -2.03 2.35
CA ILE A 49 3.21 -1.71 1.09
C ILE A 49 4.70 -1.88 1.35
N ARG A 50 5.38 -2.74 0.60
CA ARG A 50 6.81 -3.00 0.80
C ARG A 50 7.52 -3.24 -0.53
N ASN A 51 8.76 -2.78 -0.63
CA ASN A 51 9.62 -3.14 -1.74
C ASN A 51 10.15 -4.57 -1.53
N ARG A 52 10.01 -5.44 -2.53
CA ARG A 52 10.58 -6.77 -2.55
C ARG A 52 11.60 -6.86 -3.68
N LEU A 53 12.81 -7.28 -3.32
CA LEU A 53 13.92 -7.44 -4.27
C LEU A 53 13.48 -8.32 -5.45
N GLY A 54 13.61 -7.81 -6.67
CA GLY A 54 13.22 -8.51 -7.91
C GLY A 54 11.72 -8.55 -8.21
N GLN A 55 10.86 -8.02 -7.33
CA GLN A 55 9.40 -7.93 -7.54
C GLN A 55 8.87 -6.49 -7.53
N GLY A 56 9.64 -5.54 -7.01
CA GLY A 56 9.22 -4.15 -6.85
C GLY A 56 8.30 -3.97 -5.64
N TRP A 57 7.55 -2.87 -5.64
CA TRP A 57 6.58 -2.53 -4.61
C TRP A 57 5.32 -3.38 -4.72
N ILE A 58 5.00 -4.08 -3.64
CA ILE A 58 3.83 -4.95 -3.52
C ILE A 58 3.02 -4.60 -2.27
N VAL A 59 1.73 -4.93 -2.30
CA VAL A 59 0.85 -4.87 -1.13
C VAL A 59 0.63 -6.28 -0.61
N THR A 60 1.02 -6.54 0.64
CA THR A 60 0.74 -7.81 1.32
C THR A 60 -0.31 -7.61 2.40
N ASP A 61 -1.06 -8.67 2.70
CA ASP A 61 -1.91 -8.68 3.88
C ASP A 61 -1.06 -8.55 5.16
N ARG A 62 -1.69 -8.06 6.23
CA ARG A 62 -1.05 -7.72 7.51
C ARG A 62 -0.66 -8.96 8.30
#